data_AF-A0A1Q9NWJ8-F1
#
_entry.id   AF-A0A1Q9NWJ8-F1
#
_cell.length_a   1.000
_cell.length_b   1.000
_cell.length_c   1.000
_cell.angle_alpha   90.00
_cell.angle_beta   90.00
_cell.angle_gamma   90.00
#
_symmetry.space_group_name_H-M   'P 1'
#
loop_
_entity.id
_entity.type
_entity.pdbx_description
1 polymer ?
#
loop_
_entity_poly.entity_id
_entity_poly.type
_entity_poly.pdbx_seq_one_letter_code
_entity_poly.pdbx_strand_id
1 'polypeptide(L)'
;MELTEVKGIGPATAIKLKSAGISTAEDLAKASIDEIVSAGIRKPTATKIAQNAKDVVGTSSDKKVEEKPKKAPKTTSKKPEAKKAKREIRAVKIPISYVKGVGPKTRNILENAEINFAKDLASTKVEKLVEIGISKATALKILANAQEQVGTLPSDKKEEKIHKVEKKEVEVVTKDIVEEKTPAAKPKKEKKKPAKDVAEHERSPIPQGIPTKKKRGVQVRKVDEIEEDTELVEKPAGWGVQAKELTKEEIELRKARQEEIARSRQITRQIPVKPSPVKAIKPKKLPPKGGKPEKQVKDKKVGKRAKKKTKVVIEYYSQEDLYSQTLISRKRGITGKEGTKKPRISLERDTKLGRISSHRRSRRVIHETQVILKLENGFNPDQIVGKKVYFIYPETTTKVPGSISKRFGKASSGKVLVYFKKGIRVNAINQPIFIK
;
A
#
# COMPACT_ATOMS: atom_id res chain seq x y z
N MET A 1 -41.82 19.89 15.79
CA MET A 1 -40.74 19.31 14.95
C MET A 1 -41.08 17.88 14.59
N GLU A 2 -40.88 17.49 13.33
CA GLU A 2 -41.13 16.11 12.90
C GLU A 2 -40.04 15.16 13.42
N LEU A 3 -40.41 13.92 13.76
CA LEU A 3 -39.46 12.88 14.20
C LEU A 3 -38.35 12.61 13.18
N THR A 4 -38.61 12.83 11.90
CA THR A 4 -37.69 12.62 10.77
C THR A 4 -36.54 13.62 10.74
N GLU A 5 -36.66 14.76 11.43
CA GLU A 5 -35.60 15.76 11.56
C GLU A 5 -34.49 15.30 12.53
N VAL A 6 -34.82 14.41 13.46
CA VAL A 6 -33.85 13.85 14.42
C VAL A 6 -32.94 12.86 13.70
N LYS A 7 -31.63 13.16 13.73
CA LYS A 7 -30.61 12.32 13.09
C LYS A 7 -30.67 10.88 13.59
N GLY A 8 -30.87 9.94 12.67
CA GLY A 8 -30.94 8.51 12.96
C GLY A 8 -32.36 7.94 13.04
N ILE A 9 -33.39 8.78 12.94
CA ILE A 9 -34.78 8.34 12.78
C ILE A 9 -35.12 8.36 11.28
N GLY A 10 -35.28 7.17 10.69
CA GLY A 10 -35.89 7.01 9.36
C GLY A 10 -37.42 6.90 9.43
N PRO A 11 -38.10 6.87 8.27
CA PRO A 11 -39.57 6.77 8.21
C PRO A 11 -40.11 5.52 8.91
N ALA A 12 -39.44 4.37 8.76
CA ALA A 12 -39.83 3.13 9.41
C ALA A 12 -39.74 3.20 10.95
N THR A 13 -38.72 3.86 11.50
CA THR A 13 -38.60 4.09 12.94
C THR A 13 -39.58 5.14 13.44
N ALA A 14 -39.87 6.17 12.65
CA ALA A 14 -40.88 7.17 13.00
C ALA A 14 -42.28 6.54 13.15
N ILE A 15 -42.65 5.59 12.28
CA ILE A 15 -43.92 4.84 12.40
C ILE A 15 -43.99 4.06 13.72
N LYS A 16 -42.89 3.37 14.10
CA LYS A 16 -42.83 2.61 15.36
C LYS A 16 -42.93 3.49 16.60
N LEU A 17 -42.32 4.67 16.57
CA LEU A 17 -42.38 5.63 17.66
C LEU A 17 -43.78 6.24 17.78
N LYS A 18 -44.40 6.59 16.65
CA LYS A 18 -45.80 7.05 16.61
C LYS A 18 -46.76 6.00 17.16
N SER A 19 -46.57 4.72 16.83
CA SER A 19 -47.38 3.63 17.41
C SER A 19 -47.17 3.44 18.92
N ALA A 20 -46.05 3.90 19.45
CA ALA A 20 -45.76 3.90 20.89
C ALA A 20 -46.19 5.21 21.60
N GLY A 21 -46.94 6.10 20.92
CA GLY A 21 -47.41 7.36 21.47
C GLY A 21 -46.38 8.51 21.42
N ILE A 22 -45.19 8.28 20.88
CA ILE A 22 -44.14 9.31 20.76
C ILE A 22 -44.25 9.94 19.37
N SER A 23 -44.93 11.08 19.28
CA SER A 23 -45.29 11.70 17.99
C SER A 23 -44.38 12.87 17.59
N THR A 24 -43.77 13.55 18.56
CA THR A 24 -42.92 14.73 18.34
C THR A 24 -41.48 14.51 18.82
N ALA A 25 -40.55 15.36 18.33
CA ALA A 25 -39.16 15.33 18.80
C ALA A 25 -39.01 15.70 20.29
N GLU A 26 -39.94 16.49 20.83
CA GLU A 26 -39.98 16.89 22.24
C GLU A 26 -40.39 15.73 23.15
N ASP A 27 -41.43 14.98 22.75
CA ASP A 27 -41.84 13.75 23.44
C ASP A 27 -40.67 12.78 23.50
N LEU A 28 -39.95 12.65 22.39
CA LEU A 28 -38.82 11.74 22.25
C LEU A 28 -37.58 12.17 23.07
N ALA A 29 -37.42 13.47 23.34
CA ALA A 29 -36.36 13.97 24.21
C ALA A 29 -36.65 13.74 25.70
N LYS A 30 -37.93 13.68 26.07
CA LYS A 30 -38.42 13.42 27.44
C LYS A 30 -38.62 11.93 27.74
N ALA A 31 -38.93 11.12 26.72
CA ALA A 31 -39.19 9.69 26.84
C ALA A 31 -38.03 8.93 27.49
N SER A 32 -38.36 7.92 28.29
CA SER A 32 -37.37 7.04 28.90
C SER A 32 -36.75 6.11 27.85
N ILE A 33 -35.52 5.64 28.07
CA ILE A 33 -34.86 4.72 27.14
C ILE A 33 -35.68 3.42 27.00
N ASP A 34 -36.34 2.98 28.07
CA ASP A 34 -37.13 1.74 28.07
C ASP A 34 -38.44 1.87 27.29
N GLU A 35 -39.08 3.05 27.26
CA GLU A 35 -40.21 3.34 26.37
C GLU A 35 -39.79 3.24 24.88
N ILE A 36 -38.64 3.82 24.54
CA ILE A 36 -38.11 3.77 23.17
C ILE A 36 -37.74 2.33 22.77
N VAL A 37 -37.25 1.53 23.73
CA VAL A 37 -36.94 0.11 23.51
C VAL A 37 -38.20 -0.72 23.34
N SER A 38 -39.26 -0.41 24.08
CA SER A 38 -40.58 -1.04 23.97
C SER A 38 -41.21 -0.81 22.59
N ALA A 39 -40.89 0.30 21.92
CA ALA A 39 -41.22 0.53 20.50
C ALA A 39 -40.43 -0.36 19.51
N GLY A 40 -39.63 -1.32 19.99
CA GLY A 40 -38.86 -2.27 19.17
C GLY A 40 -37.54 -1.71 18.62
N ILE A 41 -36.99 -0.67 19.27
CA ILE A 41 -35.67 -0.10 18.95
C ILE A 41 -34.62 -0.69 19.89
N ARG A 42 -33.45 -1.05 19.36
CA ARG A 42 -32.37 -1.59 20.20
C ARG A 42 -31.82 -0.52 21.15
N LYS A 43 -31.55 -0.89 22.41
CA LYS A 43 -30.95 -0.03 23.46
C LYS A 43 -29.85 0.94 22.98
N PRO A 44 -28.77 0.51 22.27
CA PRO A 44 -27.70 1.42 21.84
C PRO A 44 -28.12 2.42 20.75
N THR A 45 -29.20 2.13 20.03
CA THR A 45 -29.78 3.04 19.04
C THR A 45 -30.74 4.01 19.73
N ALA A 46 -31.54 3.51 20.69
CA ALA A 46 -32.44 4.31 21.50
C ALA A 46 -31.71 5.43 22.25
N THR A 47 -30.56 5.13 22.88
CA THR A 47 -29.74 6.13 23.59
C THR A 47 -29.25 7.26 22.67
N LYS A 48 -28.78 6.92 21.46
CA LYS A 48 -28.31 7.90 20.47
C LYS A 48 -29.45 8.76 19.95
N ILE A 49 -30.61 8.14 19.71
CA ILE A 49 -31.81 8.83 19.23
C ILE A 49 -32.31 9.84 20.28
N ALA A 50 -32.34 9.44 21.56
CA ALA A 50 -32.72 10.32 22.67
C ALA A 50 -31.73 11.49 22.84
N GLN A 51 -30.42 11.24 22.74
CA GLN A 51 -29.40 12.31 22.80
C GLN A 51 -29.55 13.30 21.64
N ASN A 52 -29.67 12.81 20.40
CA ASN A 52 -29.83 13.69 19.23
C ASN A 52 -31.12 14.52 19.30
N ALA A 53 -32.19 13.97 19.89
CA ALA A 53 -33.42 14.72 20.07
C ALA A 53 -33.27 15.84 21.11
N LYS A 54 -32.55 15.59 22.21
CA LYS A 54 -32.21 16.63 23.18
C LYS A 54 -31.38 17.75 22.54
N ASP A 55 -30.45 17.41 21.65
CA ASP A 55 -29.66 18.42 20.93
C ASP A 55 -30.53 19.27 20.00
N VAL A 56 -31.47 18.64 19.27
CA VAL A 56 -32.38 19.34 18.34
C VAL A 56 -33.36 20.24 19.08
N VAL A 57 -33.92 19.77 20.20
CA VAL A 57 -34.83 20.57 21.04
C VAL A 57 -34.07 21.70 21.75
N GLY A 58 -32.91 21.41 22.33
CA GLY A 58 -32.10 22.40 23.04
C GLY A 58 -31.50 23.49 22.14
N THR A 59 -31.22 23.19 20.87
CA THR A 59 -30.74 24.20 19.93
C THR A 59 -31.85 25.12 19.39
N SER A 60 -33.12 24.79 19.65
CA SER A 60 -34.25 25.60 19.22
C SER A 60 -34.72 26.63 20.24
N SER A 61 -34.39 26.48 21.53
CA SER A 61 -34.70 27.48 22.56
C SER A 61 -33.82 28.73 22.50
N ASP A 62 -32.61 28.63 21.93
CA ASP A 62 -31.65 29.76 21.89
C ASP A 62 -31.63 30.52 20.57
N LYS A 63 -32.50 30.18 19.60
CA LYS A 63 -32.65 30.89 18.34
C LYS A 63 -34.01 31.55 18.22
N LYS A 64 -34.26 32.52 19.09
CA LYS A 64 -35.30 33.53 18.91
C LYS A 64 -34.87 34.54 17.83
N VAL A 65 -35.09 34.15 16.58
CA VAL A 65 -35.54 34.96 15.42
C VAL A 65 -35.10 36.43 15.37
N GLU A 66 -34.10 36.73 14.53
CA GLU A 66 -34.03 38.02 13.80
C GLU A 66 -34.63 37.77 12.41
N GLU A 67 -35.82 38.33 12.18
CA GLU A 67 -36.56 38.25 10.92
C GLU A 67 -35.83 39.00 9.80
N LYS A 68 -35.62 38.33 8.65
CA LYS A 68 -35.47 39.01 7.36
C LYS A 68 -36.51 38.51 6.35
N PRO A 69 -37.07 39.42 5.53
CA PRO A 69 -38.38 39.23 4.94
C PRO A 69 -38.38 38.39 3.65
N LYS A 70 -39.55 37.77 3.49
CA LYS A 70 -40.13 37.02 2.38
C LYS A 70 -39.60 37.39 0.97
N LYS A 71 -39.17 36.36 0.24
CA LYS A 71 -39.33 36.29 -1.23
C LYS A 71 -39.85 34.91 -1.63
N ALA A 72 -41.07 34.90 -2.16
CA ALA A 72 -41.72 33.77 -2.83
C ALA A 72 -41.31 33.72 -4.33
N PRO A 73 -41.83 32.81 -5.17
CA PRO A 73 -41.65 31.36 -5.15
C PRO A 73 -41.15 30.77 -6.50
N LYS A 74 -40.55 29.57 -6.42
CA LYS A 74 -40.40 28.47 -7.41
C LYS A 74 -40.28 28.78 -8.92
N THR A 75 -39.19 28.31 -9.54
CA THR A 75 -39.26 27.58 -10.82
C THR A 75 -38.19 26.48 -10.90
N THR A 76 -38.49 25.51 -11.75
CA THR A 76 -38.07 24.12 -11.84
C THR A 76 -36.67 23.87 -12.41
N SER A 77 -36.18 22.66 -12.13
CA SER A 77 -35.22 21.86 -12.94
C SER A 77 -33.79 22.40 -13.12
N LYS A 78 -32.83 21.84 -12.36
CA LYS A 78 -31.55 21.30 -12.89
C LYS A 78 -30.74 20.58 -11.78
N LYS A 79 -30.78 19.25 -11.83
CA LYS A 79 -29.72 18.31 -11.42
C LYS A 79 -28.57 18.52 -12.43
N PRO A 80 -27.25 18.66 -12.09
CA PRO A 80 -26.52 18.13 -10.91
C PRO A 80 -25.33 19.00 -10.36
N GLU A 81 -25.27 19.35 -9.07
CA GLU A 81 -24.02 19.92 -8.48
C GLU A 81 -23.57 19.36 -7.12
N ALA A 82 -24.30 18.42 -6.52
CA ALA A 82 -23.96 17.89 -5.19
C ALA A 82 -22.71 16.97 -5.12
N LYS A 83 -22.02 16.73 -6.25
CA LYS A 83 -20.76 15.94 -6.28
C LYS A 83 -19.47 16.76 -6.28
N LYS A 84 -19.52 18.07 -6.56
CA LYS A 84 -18.33 18.95 -6.54
C LYS A 84 -17.97 19.38 -5.11
N ALA A 85 -18.96 19.77 -4.31
CA ALA A 85 -18.74 20.15 -2.90
C ALA A 85 -18.14 19.03 -2.03
N LYS A 86 -18.46 17.75 -2.29
CA LYS A 86 -17.86 16.61 -1.55
C LYS A 86 -16.42 16.27 -1.95
N ARG A 87 -15.93 16.74 -3.11
CA ARG A 87 -14.53 16.53 -3.54
C ARG A 87 -13.62 17.62 -2.99
N GLU A 88 -14.08 18.86 -2.91
CA GLU A 88 -13.35 19.94 -2.26
C GLU A 88 -13.11 19.65 -0.77
N ILE A 89 -14.10 19.12 -0.05
CA ILE A 89 -13.95 18.84 1.39
C ILE A 89 -12.89 17.75 1.70
N ARG A 90 -12.58 16.85 0.74
CA ARG A 90 -11.54 15.82 0.94
C ARG A 90 -10.13 16.30 0.62
N ALA A 91 -9.98 17.42 -0.09
CA ALA A 91 -8.68 18.03 -0.38
C ALA A 91 -8.07 18.77 0.83
N VAL A 92 -8.86 19.06 1.87
CA VAL A 92 -8.48 20.06 2.88
C VAL A 92 -7.69 19.49 4.07
N LYS A 93 -7.67 18.18 4.30
CA LYS A 93 -7.12 17.61 5.54
C LYS A 93 -5.97 16.64 5.33
N ILE A 94 -4.94 17.03 4.59
CA ILE A 94 -3.66 16.31 4.60
C ILE A 94 -2.90 16.78 5.86
N PRO A 95 -2.68 15.91 6.86
CA PRO A 95 -1.93 16.31 8.04
C PRO A 95 -0.44 16.44 7.71
N ILE A 96 0.23 17.35 8.41
CA ILE A 96 1.63 17.73 8.16
C ILE A 96 2.62 16.56 8.26
N SER A 97 2.27 15.50 8.99
CA SER A 97 3.07 14.28 9.09
C SER A 97 3.34 13.60 7.73
N TYR A 98 2.55 13.90 6.70
CA TYR A 98 2.73 13.34 5.35
C TYR A 98 3.53 14.26 4.41
N VAL A 99 3.84 15.49 4.83
CA VAL A 99 4.66 16.41 4.04
C VAL A 99 6.12 15.94 4.08
N LYS A 100 6.69 15.68 2.90
CA LYS A 100 8.07 15.21 2.79
C LYS A 100 9.03 16.26 3.37
N GLY A 101 9.95 15.82 4.23
CA GLY A 101 10.91 16.70 4.90
C GLY A 101 10.46 17.19 6.27
N VAL A 102 9.22 16.94 6.68
CA VAL A 102 8.77 17.17 8.05
C VAL A 102 9.01 15.92 8.89
N GLY A 103 10.04 15.95 9.73
CA GLY A 103 10.30 14.92 10.75
C GLY A 103 9.54 15.17 12.05
N PRO A 104 9.65 14.28 13.06
CA PRO A 104 8.93 14.41 14.33
C PRO A 104 9.25 15.72 15.08
N LYS A 105 10.52 16.14 15.10
CA LYS A 105 10.93 17.39 15.77
C LYS A 105 10.31 18.62 15.10
N THR A 106 10.45 18.75 13.79
CA THR A 106 9.84 19.84 13.01
C THR A 106 8.32 19.81 13.09
N ARG A 107 7.71 18.63 13.21
CA ARG A 107 6.27 18.49 13.37
C ARG A 107 5.79 19.09 14.69
N ASN A 108 6.44 18.78 15.81
CA ASN A 108 6.06 19.35 17.11
C ASN A 108 6.21 20.88 17.11
N ILE A 109 7.27 21.39 16.47
CA ILE A 109 7.49 22.84 16.30
C ILE A 109 6.34 23.49 15.51
N LEU A 110 5.89 22.86 14.42
CA LEU A 110 4.78 23.35 13.59
C LEU A 110 3.41 23.23 14.29
N GLU A 111 3.16 22.13 15.01
CA GLU A 111 1.93 21.92 15.78
C GLU A 111 1.82 22.94 16.94
N ASN A 112 2.94 23.26 17.61
CA ASN A 112 2.99 24.33 18.62
C ASN A 112 2.71 25.72 18.04
N ALA A 113 2.98 25.93 16.75
CA ALA A 113 2.65 27.15 16.01
C ALA A 113 1.25 27.10 15.38
N GLU A 114 0.40 26.14 15.78
CA GLU A 114 -0.96 25.91 15.27
C GLU A 114 -1.07 25.58 13.77
N ILE A 115 0.05 25.33 13.10
CA ILE A 115 0.10 24.90 11.70
C ILE A 115 -0.06 23.38 11.71
N ASN A 116 -1.28 22.90 11.43
CA ASN A 116 -1.63 21.46 11.54
C ASN A 116 -1.80 20.76 10.18
N PHE A 117 -2.12 21.50 9.12
CA PHE A 117 -2.38 20.95 7.80
C PHE A 117 -1.40 21.45 6.72
N ALA A 118 -1.21 20.64 5.67
CA ALA A 118 -0.33 21.00 4.56
C ALA A 118 -0.77 22.28 3.84
N LYS A 119 -2.07 22.59 3.85
CA LYS A 119 -2.64 23.82 3.28
C LYS A 119 -2.20 25.07 4.04
N ASP A 120 -2.28 25.02 5.37
CA ASP A 120 -1.87 26.12 6.24
C ASP A 120 -0.36 26.34 6.13
N LEU A 121 0.40 25.25 6.02
CA LEU A 121 1.83 25.33 5.80
C LEU A 121 2.16 25.96 4.44
N ALA A 122 1.47 25.58 3.36
CA ALA A 122 1.71 26.14 2.03
C ALA A 122 1.40 27.65 1.90
N SER A 123 0.52 28.19 2.76
CA SER A 123 0.21 29.63 2.81
C SER A 123 1.13 30.44 3.75
N THR A 124 1.97 29.78 4.55
CA THR A 124 2.90 30.46 5.45
C THR A 124 4.09 31.09 4.73
N LYS A 125 4.54 32.25 5.20
CA LYS A 125 5.76 32.91 4.71
C LYS A 125 7.00 32.23 5.31
N VAL A 126 8.10 32.23 4.55
CA VAL A 126 9.39 31.64 4.96
C VAL A 126 9.89 32.24 6.27
N GLU A 127 9.71 33.55 6.48
CA GLU A 127 10.16 34.30 7.66
C GLU A 127 9.54 33.76 8.95
N LYS A 128 8.23 33.50 8.97
CA LYS A 128 7.53 32.90 10.12
C LYS A 128 8.11 31.55 10.49
N LEU A 129 8.49 30.73 9.51
CA LEU A 129 9.10 29.42 9.79
C LEU A 129 10.51 29.55 10.38
N VAL A 130 11.25 30.59 10.00
CA VAL A 130 12.57 30.89 10.57
C VAL A 130 12.44 31.39 12.01
N GLU A 131 11.43 32.20 12.33
CA GLU A 131 11.12 32.66 13.69
C GLU A 131 10.81 31.51 14.64
N ILE A 132 10.10 30.47 14.17
CA ILE A 132 9.79 29.26 14.97
C ILE A 132 11.02 28.30 15.05
N GLY A 133 12.20 28.71 14.55
CA GLY A 133 13.45 27.97 14.69
C GLY A 133 13.74 26.94 13.59
N ILE A 134 13.07 27.02 12.43
CA ILE A 134 13.37 26.18 11.27
C ILE A 134 14.37 26.91 10.36
N SER A 135 15.53 26.31 10.07
CA SER A 135 16.50 26.90 9.15
C SER A 135 15.88 27.27 7.79
N LYS A 136 16.25 28.42 7.21
CA LYS A 136 15.71 28.96 5.94
C LYS A 136 15.73 27.93 4.79
N ALA A 137 16.81 27.17 4.65
CA ALA A 137 16.94 26.14 3.61
C ALA A 137 15.93 24.99 3.78
N THR A 138 15.66 24.59 5.03
CA THR A 138 14.67 23.55 5.34
C THR A 138 13.24 24.09 5.18
N ALA A 139 12.98 25.33 5.60
CA ALA A 139 11.69 25.99 5.42
C ALA A 139 11.29 26.05 3.94
N LEU A 140 12.19 26.47 3.05
CA LEU A 140 11.95 26.50 1.60
C LEU A 140 11.63 25.10 1.02
N LYS A 141 12.36 24.07 1.45
CA LYS A 141 12.10 22.68 1.00
C LYS A 141 10.74 22.17 1.47
N ILE A 142 10.36 22.47 2.70
CA ILE A 142 9.07 22.04 3.28
C ILE A 142 7.92 22.78 2.57
N LEU A 143 8.05 24.08 2.30
CA LEU A 143 7.07 24.87 1.56
C LEU A 143 6.88 24.35 0.13
N ALA A 144 7.97 24.09 -0.59
CA ALA A 144 7.89 23.53 -1.95
C ALA A 144 7.17 22.18 -1.98
N ASN A 145 7.48 21.27 -1.04
CA ASN A 145 6.83 19.97 -0.95
C ASN A 145 5.35 20.09 -0.55
N ALA A 146 4.99 21.02 0.33
CA ALA A 146 3.61 21.26 0.72
C ALA A 146 2.79 21.84 -0.43
N GLN A 147 3.35 22.81 -1.17
CA GLN A 147 2.74 23.36 -2.37
C GLN A 147 2.56 22.29 -3.45
N GLU A 148 3.53 21.39 -3.65
CA GLU A 148 3.38 20.25 -4.57
C GLU A 148 2.25 19.31 -4.12
N GLN A 149 2.15 19.00 -2.83
CA GLN A 149 1.07 18.13 -2.31
C GLN A 149 -0.32 18.76 -2.39
N VAL A 150 -0.42 20.09 -2.25
CA VAL A 150 -1.68 20.82 -2.37
C VAL A 150 -2.04 21.04 -3.86
N GLY A 151 -1.04 21.28 -4.72
CA GLY A 151 -1.19 21.58 -6.14
C GLY A 151 -1.28 20.37 -7.07
N THR A 152 -0.87 19.17 -6.64
CA THR A 152 -1.02 17.91 -7.42
C THR A 152 -2.43 17.32 -7.38
N LEU A 153 -3.42 18.07 -6.88
CA LEU A 153 -4.81 17.81 -7.20
C LEU A 153 -5.02 18.23 -8.67
N PRO A 154 -5.64 17.40 -9.52
CA PRO A 154 -5.92 17.76 -10.91
C PRO A 154 -6.90 18.93 -10.91
N SER A 155 -6.36 20.16 -10.92
CA SER A 155 -7.08 21.31 -11.43
C SER A 155 -7.30 21.01 -12.91
N ASP A 156 -8.57 20.90 -13.30
CA ASP A 156 -8.97 20.74 -14.69
C ASP A 156 -8.19 21.77 -15.53
N LYS A 157 -7.25 21.30 -16.36
CA LYS A 157 -6.60 22.09 -17.40
C LYS A 157 -7.64 22.43 -18.46
N LYS A 158 -8.45 23.44 -18.17
CA LYS A 158 -9.23 24.19 -19.14
C LYS A 158 -9.20 25.62 -18.62
N GLU A 159 -8.74 26.54 -19.46
CA GLU A 159 -8.60 27.99 -19.21
C GLU A 159 -7.21 28.48 -18.77
N GLU A 160 -6.16 28.10 -19.49
CA GLU A 160 -5.03 29.01 -19.73
C GLU A 160 -4.67 28.92 -21.22
N LYS A 161 -5.47 29.60 -22.06
CA LYS A 161 -5.14 29.89 -23.46
C LYS A 161 -5.43 31.34 -23.83
N ILE A 162 -5.62 32.21 -22.84
CA ILE A 162 -5.83 33.65 -22.99
C ILE A 162 -4.85 34.30 -22.00
N HIS A 163 -4.12 35.32 -22.41
CA HIS A 163 -2.87 35.86 -21.80
C HIS A 163 -1.57 35.18 -22.25
N LYS A 164 -1.43 35.01 -23.58
CA LYS A 164 -0.12 34.98 -24.25
C LYS A 164 -0.06 36.08 -25.31
N VAL A 165 -0.40 37.29 -24.91
CA VAL A 165 -0.14 38.57 -25.57
C VAL A 165 -0.02 39.57 -24.42
N GLU A 166 0.92 40.52 -24.49
CA GLU A 166 1.27 41.49 -23.42
C GLU A 166 2.19 40.96 -22.31
N LYS A 167 3.45 40.69 -22.69
CA LYS A 167 4.65 40.93 -21.87
C LYS A 167 5.90 40.78 -22.74
N LYS A 168 5.92 41.61 -23.79
CA LYS A 168 7.14 42.22 -24.35
C LYS A 168 7.01 43.70 -24.01
N GLU A 169 8.12 44.37 -23.73
CA GLU A 169 8.23 45.72 -23.16
C GLU A 169 8.15 45.72 -21.62
N VAL A 170 9.28 45.42 -20.97
CA VAL A 170 10.03 46.36 -20.12
C VAL A 170 11.40 45.70 -19.91
N GLU A 171 12.31 45.98 -20.84
CA GLU A 171 13.74 45.89 -20.63
C GLU A 171 14.24 47.34 -20.54
N VAL A 172 15.39 47.55 -19.90
CA VAL A 172 16.17 48.78 -19.76
C VAL A 172 16.00 49.52 -18.42
N VAL A 173 17.16 49.93 -17.88
CA VAL A 173 17.43 50.75 -16.68
C VAL A 173 17.71 49.97 -15.38
N THR A 174 18.92 49.43 -15.26
CA THR A 174 19.94 49.86 -14.28
C THR A 174 21.12 48.88 -14.26
N LYS A 175 22.07 49.11 -15.17
CA LYS A 175 23.51 48.94 -14.88
C LYS A 175 24.01 50.33 -14.55
N ASP A 176 24.75 50.45 -13.45
CA ASP A 176 25.96 51.27 -13.28
C ASP A 176 26.22 51.48 -11.78
N ILE A 177 27.51 51.65 -11.44
CA ILE A 177 28.11 52.00 -10.14
C ILE A 177 28.55 50.77 -9.30
N VAL A 178 29.82 50.51 -8.96
CA VAL A 178 31.11 51.21 -9.17
C VAL A 178 32.24 50.17 -8.98
N GLU A 179 33.35 50.38 -9.70
CA GLU A 179 34.63 49.67 -9.65
C GLU A 179 35.48 49.95 -8.40
N GLU A 180 36.53 49.13 -8.27
CA GLU A 180 37.85 49.46 -7.75
C GLU A 180 38.13 49.35 -6.24
N LYS A 181 38.85 48.28 -5.86
CA LYS A 181 40.26 48.36 -5.43
C LYS A 181 40.82 46.98 -5.03
N THR A 182 41.82 46.53 -5.78
CA THR A 182 42.96 45.75 -5.26
C THR A 182 44.15 46.71 -5.20
N PRO A 183 45.11 46.56 -4.27
CA PRO A 183 46.28 45.74 -4.59
C PRO A 183 46.94 45.05 -3.37
N ALA A 184 47.71 44.00 -3.64
CA ALA A 184 49.13 43.87 -3.25
C ALA A 184 49.54 42.39 -3.14
N ALA A 185 50.62 42.07 -3.84
CA ALA A 185 51.23 40.76 -3.99
C ALA A 185 52.55 40.65 -3.21
N LYS A 186 53.02 39.39 -3.10
CA LYS A 186 54.39 38.86 -2.85
C LYS A 186 54.70 38.37 -1.41
N PRO A 187 55.68 37.45 -1.20
CA PRO A 187 56.42 36.58 -2.12
C PRO A 187 56.59 35.10 -1.67
N LYS A 188 57.10 34.31 -2.63
CA LYS A 188 57.71 32.96 -2.56
C LYS A 188 58.62 32.69 -1.35
N LYS A 189 58.68 31.43 -0.91
CA LYS A 189 59.93 30.80 -0.44
C LYS A 189 60.06 29.36 -0.91
N GLU A 190 61.27 29.05 -1.37
CA GLU A 190 61.71 27.88 -2.12
C GLU A 190 62.14 26.70 -1.23
N LYS A 191 62.07 25.50 -1.86
CA LYS A 191 63.03 24.37 -1.85
C LYS A 191 63.55 23.79 -0.52
N LYS A 192 63.34 22.47 -0.37
CA LYS A 192 64.42 21.47 -0.20
C LYS A 192 63.93 20.05 -0.59
N LYS A 193 64.43 19.56 -1.73
CA LYS A 193 64.79 18.15 -2.01
C LYS A 193 66.33 18.05 -1.74
N PRO A 194 67.01 16.88 -1.60
CA PRO A 194 66.76 15.63 -2.34
C PRO A 194 67.16 14.28 -1.67
N ALA A 195 66.76 13.16 -2.29
CA ALA A 195 67.55 11.96 -2.65
C ALA A 195 66.57 10.87 -3.12
N LYS A 196 66.58 10.50 -4.42
CA LYS A 196 67.21 9.30 -5.05
C LYS A 196 66.53 7.98 -4.61
N ASP A 197 66.27 6.98 -5.44
CA ASP A 197 66.31 6.68 -6.87
C ASP A 197 65.58 5.33 -6.94
N VAL A 198 64.64 5.09 -7.87
CA VAL A 198 64.51 3.82 -8.62
C VAL A 198 63.67 4.15 -9.86
N ALA A 199 64.31 4.02 -11.02
CA ALA A 199 63.68 4.09 -12.33
C ALA A 199 62.89 2.82 -12.58
N GLU A 200 61.64 2.93 -13.04
CA GLU A 200 61.01 1.86 -13.83
C GLU A 200 59.90 2.41 -14.73
N HIS A 201 60.21 2.34 -16.03
CA HIS A 201 59.34 2.26 -17.20
C HIS A 201 58.07 3.13 -17.31
N GLU A 202 58.18 4.08 -18.24
CA GLU A 202 57.09 4.62 -19.04
C GLU A 202 56.13 3.52 -19.54
N ARG A 203 54.93 3.48 -18.97
CA ARG A 203 53.77 2.83 -19.60
C ARG A 203 52.70 3.88 -19.85
N SER A 204 52.19 3.84 -21.07
CA SER A 204 51.23 4.73 -21.71
C SER A 204 50.01 5.12 -20.86
N PRO A 205 49.43 6.31 -21.08
CA PRO A 205 48.25 6.77 -20.36
C PRO A 205 47.03 5.93 -20.74
N ILE A 206 46.61 5.07 -19.83
CA ILE A 206 45.36 4.31 -19.95
C ILE A 206 44.19 5.30 -19.86
N PRO A 207 43.22 5.26 -20.79
CA PRO A 207 42.09 6.18 -20.78
C PRO A 207 41.27 6.04 -19.50
N GLN A 208 40.98 7.18 -18.86
CA GLN A 208 40.14 7.29 -17.66
C GLN A 208 38.75 6.71 -17.93
N GLY A 209 38.57 5.45 -17.55
CA GLY A 209 37.28 4.77 -17.53
C GLY A 209 36.35 5.45 -16.54
N ILE A 210 35.19 5.88 -17.06
CA ILE A 210 34.04 6.41 -16.32
C ILE A 210 33.73 5.49 -15.12
N PRO A 211 33.72 6.00 -13.87
CA PRO A 211 33.45 5.18 -12.70
C PRO A 211 31.96 4.80 -12.70
N THR A 212 31.67 3.56 -13.05
CA THR A 212 30.32 3.00 -12.91
C THR A 212 30.01 2.83 -11.43
N LYS A 213 29.04 3.64 -10.96
CA LYS A 213 28.42 3.51 -9.63
C LYS A 213 27.83 2.11 -9.47
N LYS A 214 28.55 1.18 -8.83
CA LYS A 214 28.01 0.08 -7.99
C LYS A 214 29.13 -0.87 -7.58
N LYS A 215 29.74 -0.60 -6.43
CA LYS A 215 30.21 -1.59 -5.43
C LYS A 215 30.70 -0.80 -4.22
N ARG A 216 29.81 -0.54 -3.26
CA ARG A 216 30.22 -0.12 -1.92
C ARG A 216 30.82 -1.35 -1.23
N GLY A 217 32.08 -1.63 -1.51
CA GLY A 217 32.92 -2.44 -0.63
C GLY A 217 33.29 -1.56 0.55
N VAL A 218 32.91 -1.97 1.75
CA VAL A 218 33.36 -1.36 2.99
C VAL A 218 34.85 -1.67 3.10
N GLN A 219 35.71 -0.70 2.79
CA GLN A 219 37.12 -0.76 3.15
C GLN A 219 37.21 -0.62 4.66
N VAL A 220 37.44 -1.73 5.34
CA VAL A 220 37.89 -1.75 6.72
C VAL A 220 39.32 -1.22 6.70
N ARG A 221 39.51 0.02 7.16
CA ARG A 221 40.86 0.51 7.49
C ARG A 221 41.29 -0.24 8.75
N LYS A 222 42.47 -0.86 8.70
CA LYS A 222 43.18 -1.29 9.91
C LYS A 222 43.43 -0.01 10.72
N VAL A 223 42.88 0.04 11.92
CA VAL A 223 43.20 1.04 12.92
C VAL A 223 44.41 0.47 13.65
N ASP A 224 45.53 1.17 13.58
CA ASP A 224 46.72 0.83 14.34
C ASP A 224 46.37 0.88 15.84
N GLU A 225 46.87 -0.12 16.56
CA GLU A 225 46.69 -0.32 17.99
C GLU A 225 47.13 0.95 18.73
N ILE A 226 46.17 1.61 19.36
CA ILE A 226 46.42 2.63 20.37
C ILE A 226 46.45 1.88 21.69
N GLU A 227 47.63 1.81 22.31
CA GLU A 227 47.80 1.39 23.69
C GLU A 227 47.01 2.38 24.58
N GLU A 228 45.86 1.94 25.08
CA GLU A 228 45.04 2.71 26.01
C GLU A 228 45.53 2.42 27.44
N ASP A 229 46.28 3.38 28.00
CA ASP A 229 46.45 3.53 29.44
C ASP A 229 45.07 3.67 30.09
N THR A 230 44.77 2.75 31.00
CA THR A 230 43.47 2.64 31.68
C THR A 230 43.38 3.62 32.84
N GLU A 231 43.07 4.88 32.55
CA GLU A 231 42.51 5.77 33.57
C GLU A 231 41.01 5.46 33.75
N LEU A 232 40.65 5.03 34.98
CA LEU A 232 39.28 4.80 35.42
C LEU A 232 38.44 6.09 35.30
N VAL A 233 37.74 6.24 34.18
CA VAL A 233 36.69 7.25 34.04
C VAL A 233 35.39 6.71 34.63
N GLU A 234 35.01 7.22 35.80
CA GLU A 234 33.71 6.95 36.44
C GLU A 234 32.57 7.40 35.52
N LYS A 235 31.85 6.43 34.93
CA LYS A 235 30.69 6.70 34.08
C LYS A 235 29.47 7.04 34.94
N PRO A 236 28.69 8.07 34.59
CA PRO A 236 27.52 8.47 35.36
C PRO A 236 26.42 7.40 35.33
N ALA A 237 25.72 7.26 36.45
CA ALA A 237 24.68 6.28 36.73
C ALA A 237 23.42 6.46 35.86
N GLY A 238 23.52 6.14 34.57
CA GLY A 238 22.38 5.82 33.71
C GLY A 238 22.18 4.31 33.66
N TRP A 239 20.93 3.85 33.43
CA TRP A 239 20.55 2.44 33.26
C TRP A 239 21.37 1.73 32.17
N GLY A 240 22.61 1.34 32.50
CA GLY A 240 23.46 0.49 31.71
C GLY A 240 23.12 -0.95 32.05
N VAL A 241 22.45 -1.66 31.15
CA VAL A 241 22.39 -3.12 31.22
C VAL A 241 23.83 -3.61 31.08
N GLN A 242 24.45 -4.03 32.18
CA GLN A 242 25.76 -4.65 32.16
C GLN A 242 25.67 -5.90 31.29
N ALA A 243 26.25 -5.85 30.10
CA ALA A 243 26.36 -7.01 29.25
C ALA A 243 27.26 -8.01 29.99
N LYS A 244 26.67 -9.11 30.46
CA LYS A 244 27.41 -10.19 31.10
C LYS A 244 28.48 -10.66 30.11
N GLU A 245 29.74 -10.41 30.44
CA GLU A 245 30.88 -10.87 29.64
C GLU A 245 30.86 -12.39 29.65
N LEU A 246 30.60 -12.98 28.49
CA LEU A 246 30.58 -14.43 28.34
C LEU A 246 32.02 -14.93 28.40
N THR A 247 32.22 -16.01 29.14
CA THR A 247 33.53 -16.68 29.21
C THR A 247 33.91 -17.22 27.83
N LYS A 248 35.22 -17.38 27.56
CA LYS A 248 35.71 -17.89 26.26
C LYS A 248 35.10 -19.25 25.90
N GLU A 249 34.88 -20.10 26.91
CA GLU A 249 34.25 -21.41 26.76
C GLU A 249 32.77 -21.31 26.32
N GLU A 250 32.01 -20.38 26.87
CA GLU A 250 30.61 -20.15 26.46
C GLU A 250 30.52 -19.61 25.03
N ILE A 251 31.49 -18.81 24.60
CA ILE A 251 31.59 -18.29 23.22
C ILE A 251 31.83 -19.45 22.25
N GLU A 252 32.75 -20.37 22.59
CA GLU A 252 33.06 -21.54 21.77
C GLU A 252 31.88 -22.51 21.69
N LEU A 253 31.20 -22.79 22.81
CA LEU A 253 29.97 -23.59 22.82
C LEU A 253 28.87 -22.99 21.94
N ARG A 254 28.72 -21.66 21.99
CA ARG A 254 27.72 -20.97 21.15
C ARG A 254 28.08 -21.03 19.68
N LYS A 255 29.38 -20.98 19.35
CA LYS A 255 29.87 -21.12 17.97
C LYS A 255 29.69 -22.55 17.45
N ALA A 256 30.04 -23.56 18.24
CA ALA A 256 29.82 -24.97 17.91
C ALA A 256 28.33 -25.28 17.64
N ARG A 257 27.43 -24.77 18.50
CA ARG A 257 25.98 -24.90 18.31
C ARG A 257 25.48 -24.24 17.02
N GLN A 258 26.03 -23.10 16.64
CA GLN A 258 25.68 -22.45 15.37
C GLN A 258 26.17 -23.24 14.16
N GLU A 259 27.36 -23.82 14.22
CA GLU A 259 27.89 -24.68 13.16
C GLU A 259 27.07 -25.96 12.99
N GLU A 260 26.60 -26.57 14.08
CA GLU A 260 25.71 -27.74 14.01
C GLU A 260 24.35 -27.40 13.36
N ILE A 261 23.79 -26.23 13.70
CA ILE A 261 22.58 -25.72 13.03
C ILE A 261 22.84 -25.44 11.54
N ALA A 262 24.02 -24.93 11.19
CA ALA A 262 24.39 -24.71 9.80
C ALA A 262 24.56 -26.02 9.03
N ARG A 263 25.19 -27.04 9.62
CA ARG A 263 25.35 -28.38 9.02
C ARG A 263 24.01 -29.08 8.82
N SER A 264 23.11 -29.05 9.81
CA SER A 264 21.76 -29.63 9.68
C SER A 264 20.88 -28.93 8.64
N ARG A 265 21.18 -27.65 8.33
CA ARG A 265 20.51 -26.88 7.26
C ARG A 265 21.11 -27.10 5.88
N GLN A 266 22.33 -27.65 5.76
CA GLN A 266 22.83 -28.04 4.45
C GLN A 266 22.00 -29.21 3.94
N ILE A 267 21.18 -28.92 2.93
CA ILE A 267 20.37 -29.92 2.24
C ILE A 267 21.35 -30.82 1.47
N THR A 268 21.70 -31.97 2.06
CA THR A 268 22.58 -32.99 1.45
C THR A 268 21.91 -33.74 0.29
N ARG A 269 20.65 -33.42 -0.02
CA ARG A 269 19.97 -33.99 -1.19
C ARG A 269 20.62 -33.42 -2.45
N GLN A 270 21.20 -34.30 -3.27
CA GLN A 270 21.67 -33.96 -4.61
C GLN A 270 20.54 -33.23 -5.33
N ILE A 271 20.74 -31.94 -5.60
CA ILE A 271 19.81 -31.14 -6.38
C ILE A 271 19.81 -31.78 -7.77
N PRO A 272 18.67 -32.30 -8.27
CA PRO A 272 18.63 -32.88 -9.59
C PRO A 272 19.08 -31.81 -10.59
N VAL A 273 20.23 -32.05 -11.21
CA VAL A 273 20.80 -31.14 -12.21
C VAL A 273 19.78 -31.05 -13.34
N LYS A 274 19.31 -29.83 -13.61
CA LYS A 274 18.37 -29.61 -14.71
C LYS A 274 19.04 -30.11 -15.99
N PRO A 275 18.39 -30.97 -16.79
CA PRO A 275 18.97 -31.45 -18.03
C PRO A 275 19.30 -30.23 -18.91
N SER A 276 20.55 -30.15 -19.35
CA SER A 276 21.01 -29.10 -20.25
C SER A 276 20.18 -29.15 -21.54
N PRO A 277 19.69 -28.01 -22.05
CA PRO A 277 18.88 -27.99 -23.26
C PRO A 277 19.70 -28.53 -24.43
N VAL A 278 19.30 -29.69 -24.94
CA VAL A 278 19.85 -30.26 -26.17
C VAL A 278 19.49 -29.31 -27.30
N LYS A 279 20.49 -28.62 -27.86
CA LYS A 279 20.30 -27.75 -29.03
C LYS A 279 19.77 -28.61 -30.18
N ALA A 280 18.56 -28.34 -30.63
CA ALA A 280 17.98 -28.99 -31.78
C ALA A 280 18.88 -28.76 -33.01
N ILE A 281 19.48 -29.84 -33.51
CA ILE A 281 20.23 -29.84 -34.77
C ILE A 281 19.19 -29.61 -35.87
N LYS A 282 19.20 -28.43 -36.49
CA LYS A 282 18.33 -28.12 -37.63
C LYS A 282 18.68 -29.08 -38.77
N PRO A 283 17.71 -29.82 -39.36
CA PRO A 283 17.98 -30.68 -40.50
C PRO A 283 18.41 -29.82 -41.70
N LYS A 284 19.56 -30.16 -42.29
CA LYS A 284 20.05 -29.56 -43.54
C LYS A 284 19.04 -29.86 -44.65
N LYS A 285 18.45 -28.81 -45.21
CA LYS A 285 17.55 -28.86 -46.37
C LYS A 285 18.37 -29.31 -47.59
N LEU A 286 18.08 -30.50 -48.13
CA LEU A 286 18.66 -30.96 -49.39
C LEU A 286 18.11 -30.12 -50.56
N PRO A 287 18.94 -29.73 -51.55
CA PRO A 287 18.49 -28.96 -52.69
C PRO A 287 17.60 -29.80 -53.63
N PRO A 288 16.52 -29.23 -54.19
CA PRO A 288 15.70 -29.91 -55.18
C PRO A 288 16.46 -30.09 -56.50
N LYS A 289 16.59 -31.35 -56.94
CA LYS A 289 17.07 -31.72 -58.28
C LYS A 289 15.91 -31.75 -59.27
N GLY A 290 16.16 -31.21 -60.47
CA GLY A 290 15.37 -31.40 -61.69
C GLY A 290 14.18 -30.45 -61.80
N GLY A 291 13.84 -29.86 -62.93
CA GLY A 291 14.30 -29.96 -64.31
C GLY A 291 13.28 -29.15 -65.11
N LYS A 292 13.74 -28.27 -66.02
CA LYS A 292 12.85 -27.47 -66.87
C LYS A 292 12.08 -28.40 -67.82
N PRO A 293 10.81 -28.07 -68.15
CA PRO A 293 10.37 -28.24 -69.52
C PRO A 293 9.88 -26.93 -70.16
N GLU A 294 10.01 -26.98 -71.49
CA GLU A 294 9.88 -25.94 -72.49
C GLU A 294 8.52 -25.23 -72.58
N LYS A 295 8.60 -24.02 -73.13
CA LYS A 295 7.48 -23.25 -73.66
C LYS A 295 6.85 -23.95 -74.87
N GLN A 296 5.53 -24.08 -74.88
CA GLN A 296 4.75 -23.94 -76.11
C GLN A 296 3.61 -22.95 -75.92
N VAL A 297 3.34 -22.27 -77.03
CA VAL A 297 2.61 -21.02 -77.20
C VAL A 297 1.14 -21.31 -77.52
N LYS A 298 0.26 -20.47 -76.94
CA LYS A 298 -1.11 -20.05 -77.32
C LYS A 298 -1.97 -21.00 -78.16
N ASP A 299 -3.21 -21.21 -77.70
CA ASP A 299 -4.35 -20.63 -78.43
C ASP A 299 -5.64 -20.55 -77.59
N LYS A 300 -6.38 -19.47 -77.83
CA LYS A 300 -7.69 -19.19 -77.25
C LYS A 300 -8.72 -20.16 -77.81
N LYS A 301 -9.42 -20.92 -76.96
CA LYS A 301 -10.74 -21.44 -77.32
C LYS A 301 -11.64 -21.62 -76.10
N VAL A 302 -12.81 -20.99 -76.21
CA VAL A 302 -13.98 -21.10 -75.37
C VAL A 302 -14.39 -22.58 -75.28
N GLY A 303 -14.56 -23.11 -74.07
CA GLY A 303 -14.92 -24.51 -73.90
C GLY A 303 -15.19 -24.90 -72.45
N LYS A 304 -16.47 -25.10 -72.16
CA LYS A 304 -17.05 -26.16 -71.32
C LYS A 304 -16.27 -26.51 -70.05
N ARG A 305 -16.84 -26.15 -68.88
CA ARG A 305 -16.39 -26.56 -67.54
C ARG A 305 -16.21 -28.08 -67.48
N ALA A 306 -14.98 -28.53 -67.72
CA ALA A 306 -14.54 -29.87 -67.45
C ALA A 306 -14.52 -30.09 -65.94
N LYS A 307 -15.06 -31.24 -65.55
CA LYS A 307 -15.27 -31.70 -64.18
C LYS A 307 -14.03 -31.43 -63.33
N LYS A 308 -14.18 -30.57 -62.31
CA LYS A 308 -13.18 -30.44 -61.24
C LYS A 308 -12.96 -31.85 -60.72
N LYS A 309 -11.73 -32.35 -60.85
CA LYS A 309 -11.25 -33.45 -60.03
C LYS A 309 -11.61 -33.08 -58.61
N THR A 310 -12.49 -33.90 -58.04
CA THR A 310 -12.88 -33.86 -56.65
C THR A 310 -11.59 -33.70 -55.86
N LYS A 311 -11.39 -32.49 -55.32
CA LYS A 311 -10.56 -32.39 -54.14
C LYS A 311 -11.15 -33.43 -53.21
N VAL A 312 -10.31 -34.31 -52.71
CA VAL A 312 -10.60 -35.08 -51.51
C VAL A 312 -10.92 -34.01 -50.47
N VAL A 313 -12.19 -33.66 -50.39
CA VAL A 313 -12.81 -33.07 -49.25
C VAL A 313 -12.63 -34.18 -48.24
N ILE A 314 -11.62 -34.03 -47.40
CA ILE A 314 -11.65 -34.65 -46.09
C ILE A 314 -12.97 -34.14 -45.53
N GLU A 315 -13.99 -34.98 -45.56
CA GLU A 315 -15.26 -34.72 -44.90
C GLU A 315 -14.88 -34.38 -43.47
N TYR A 316 -15.05 -33.10 -43.15
CA TYR A 316 -15.24 -32.69 -41.79
C TYR A 316 -16.39 -33.54 -41.28
N TYR A 317 -16.09 -34.34 -40.26
CA TYR A 317 -17.01 -35.02 -39.37
C TYR A 317 -18.44 -34.48 -39.50
N SER A 318 -19.36 -35.36 -39.88
CA SER A 318 -20.79 -35.05 -39.82
C SER A 318 -21.13 -34.63 -38.38
N GLN A 319 -22.15 -33.78 -38.20
CA GLN A 319 -22.55 -33.34 -36.86
C GLN A 319 -22.92 -34.52 -35.94
N GLU A 320 -23.18 -35.72 -36.46
CA GLU A 320 -23.42 -36.94 -35.69
C GLU A 320 -22.11 -37.62 -35.21
N ASP A 321 -20.99 -37.46 -35.93
CA ASP A 321 -19.67 -37.99 -35.54
C ASP A 321 -19.00 -37.19 -34.41
N LEU A 322 -19.48 -35.97 -34.14
CA LEU A 322 -19.09 -35.19 -32.96
C LEU A 322 -19.83 -35.62 -31.67
N TYR A 323 -20.88 -36.45 -31.77
CA TYR A 323 -21.68 -36.89 -30.62
C TYR A 323 -21.61 -38.38 -30.29
N SER A 324 -20.90 -39.22 -31.07
CA SER A 324 -20.87 -40.67 -30.86
C SER A 324 -19.53 -41.26 -30.39
N GLN A 325 -18.57 -40.43 -29.93
CA GLN A 325 -17.45 -40.93 -29.12
C GLN A 325 -17.92 -41.19 -27.68
N THR A 326 -18.58 -42.34 -27.53
CA THR A 326 -18.62 -43.12 -26.30
C THR A 326 -17.19 -43.37 -25.84
N LEU A 327 -16.72 -42.51 -24.95
CA LEU A 327 -15.46 -42.64 -24.25
C LEU A 327 -15.40 -44.01 -23.58
N ILE A 328 -14.56 -44.89 -24.13
CA ILE A 328 -14.03 -46.08 -23.50
C ILE A 328 -13.35 -45.63 -22.22
N SER A 329 -14.13 -45.63 -21.14
CA SER A 329 -13.68 -45.42 -19.79
C SER A 329 -12.77 -46.59 -19.40
N ARG A 330 -11.46 -46.37 -19.43
CA ARG A 330 -10.50 -47.24 -18.75
C ARG A 330 -10.83 -47.23 -17.26
N LYS A 331 -11.58 -48.24 -16.81
CA LYS A 331 -11.74 -48.60 -15.40
C LYS A 331 -10.40 -49.07 -14.85
N ARG A 332 -9.67 -48.21 -14.14
CA ARG A 332 -8.82 -48.61 -12.99
C ARG A 332 -8.81 -47.48 -11.97
N GLY A 333 -9.40 -47.78 -10.81
CA GLY A 333 -9.40 -46.90 -9.64
C GLY A 333 -10.77 -46.34 -9.27
N ILE A 334 -11.72 -47.24 -8.98
CA ILE A 334 -12.84 -47.05 -8.04
C ILE A 334 -13.30 -45.58 -7.91
N THR A 335 -14.06 -45.13 -8.89
CA THR A 335 -15.04 -44.06 -8.67
C THR A 335 -16.14 -44.67 -7.80
N GLY A 336 -15.88 -44.72 -6.49
CA GLY A 336 -16.97 -44.73 -5.53
C GLY A 336 -17.89 -43.59 -5.96
N LYS A 337 -19.18 -43.88 -6.09
CA LYS A 337 -20.20 -42.86 -6.26
C LYS A 337 -19.99 -41.85 -5.13
N GLU A 338 -19.26 -40.78 -5.40
CA GLU A 338 -19.19 -39.58 -4.57
C GLU A 338 -20.58 -38.98 -4.68
N GLY A 339 -21.52 -39.58 -3.93
CA GLY A 339 -22.67 -38.87 -3.45
C GLY A 339 -22.13 -37.53 -2.99
N THR A 340 -22.73 -36.47 -3.49
CA THR A 340 -22.39 -35.08 -3.26
C THR A 340 -22.37 -34.81 -1.76
N LYS A 341 -21.30 -35.28 -1.09
CA LYS A 341 -20.89 -34.92 0.24
C LYS A 341 -20.38 -33.51 0.04
N LYS A 342 -21.35 -32.59 -0.08
CA LYS A 342 -21.14 -31.19 0.27
C LYS A 342 -20.29 -31.28 1.53
N PRO A 343 -19.07 -30.74 1.57
CA PRO A 343 -18.44 -30.50 2.84
C PRO A 343 -19.27 -29.41 3.50
N ARG A 344 -20.43 -29.79 4.04
CA ARG A 344 -21.18 -29.04 5.03
C ARG A 344 -20.44 -29.30 6.33
N ILE A 345 -19.19 -28.84 6.40
CA ILE A 345 -18.67 -28.48 7.71
C ILE A 345 -19.53 -27.27 8.08
N SER A 346 -20.57 -27.52 8.86
CA SER A 346 -21.33 -26.46 9.50
C SER A 346 -20.32 -25.62 10.26
N LEU A 347 -20.15 -24.36 9.85
CA LEU A 347 -19.32 -23.40 10.56
C LEU A 347 -20.07 -23.02 11.83
N GLU A 348 -19.97 -23.86 12.86
CA GLU A 348 -20.53 -23.60 14.17
C GLU A 348 -19.77 -22.46 14.84
N ARG A 349 -20.45 -21.74 15.75
CA ARG A 349 -19.78 -20.69 16.54
C ARG A 349 -18.67 -21.34 17.37
N ASP A 350 -17.60 -20.59 17.57
CA ASP A 350 -16.43 -21.02 18.35
C ASP A 350 -15.66 -22.20 17.75
N THR A 351 -15.91 -22.55 16.48
CA THR A 351 -15.03 -23.48 15.75
C THR A 351 -13.68 -22.85 15.52
N LYS A 352 -12.64 -23.63 15.83
CA LYS A 352 -11.24 -23.26 15.58
C LYS A 352 -10.98 -23.30 14.08
N LEU A 353 -10.62 -22.15 13.53
CA LEU A 353 -10.42 -21.97 12.09
C LEU A 353 -9.00 -22.33 11.63
N GLY A 354 -8.03 -22.06 12.51
CA GLY A 354 -6.62 -22.23 12.21
C GLY A 354 -5.74 -21.35 13.06
N ARG A 355 -4.49 -21.17 12.63
CA ARG A 355 -3.46 -20.44 13.38
C ARG A 355 -2.94 -19.24 12.60
N ILE A 356 -2.56 -18.20 13.34
CA ILE A 356 -1.84 -17.05 12.79
C ILE A 356 -0.49 -17.52 12.26
N SER A 357 -0.27 -17.41 10.95
CA SER A 357 1.00 -17.80 10.33
C SER A 357 2.01 -16.65 10.33
N SER A 358 1.56 -15.44 10.00
CA SER A 358 2.42 -14.27 9.87
C SER A 358 1.62 -12.98 9.80
N HIS A 359 2.24 -11.87 10.15
CA HIS A 359 1.70 -10.55 9.86
C HIS A 359 1.85 -10.25 8.37
N ARG A 360 0.88 -9.52 7.79
CA ARG A 360 1.04 -9.03 6.42
C ARG A 360 2.16 -8.00 6.39
N ARG A 361 3.22 -8.32 5.65
CA ARG A 361 4.33 -7.40 5.39
C ARG A 361 4.24 -6.88 3.96
N SER A 362 4.26 -5.57 3.79
CA SER A 362 4.39 -4.92 2.48
C SER A 362 5.73 -4.22 2.41
N ARG A 363 6.70 -4.77 1.65
CA ARG A 363 8.08 -4.31 1.38
C ARG A 363 8.93 -3.82 2.58
N ARG A 364 8.42 -2.96 3.46
CA ARG A 364 9.04 -2.44 4.69
C ARG A 364 8.06 -2.21 5.86
N VAL A 365 6.74 -2.37 5.65
CA VAL A 365 5.71 -2.07 6.66
C VAL A 365 5.03 -3.36 7.11
N ILE A 366 5.01 -3.60 8.42
CA ILE A 366 4.23 -4.66 9.05
C ILE A 366 2.87 -4.06 9.39
N HIS A 367 1.80 -4.62 8.83
CA HIS A 367 0.45 -4.19 9.19
C HIS A 367 0.00 -4.95 10.45
N GLU A 368 0.00 -4.27 11.60
CA GLU A 368 -0.40 -4.86 12.89
C GLU A 368 -1.86 -5.34 12.90
N THR A 369 -2.72 -4.72 12.10
CA THR A 369 -4.15 -5.07 12.00
C THR A 369 -4.43 -6.18 10.99
N GLN A 370 -3.46 -6.55 10.15
CA GLN A 370 -3.64 -7.49 9.06
C GLN A 370 -2.75 -8.72 9.24
N VAL A 371 -3.41 -9.86 9.38
CA VAL A 371 -2.74 -11.11 9.70
C VAL A 371 -3.11 -12.17 8.68
N ILE A 372 -2.12 -12.96 8.26
CA ILE A 372 -2.30 -14.10 7.38
C ILE A 372 -2.57 -15.32 8.26
N LEU A 373 -3.79 -15.83 8.18
CA LEU A 373 -4.20 -17.04 8.86
C LEU A 373 -4.02 -18.24 7.93
N LYS A 374 -3.41 -19.30 8.46
CA LYS A 374 -3.35 -20.63 7.82
C LYS A 374 -4.50 -21.46 8.39
N LEU A 375 -5.42 -21.85 7.52
CA LEU A 375 -6.59 -22.67 7.84
C LEU A 375 -6.15 -24.09 8.22
N GLU A 376 -6.87 -24.71 9.15
CA GLU A 376 -6.77 -26.16 9.37
C GLU A 376 -7.37 -26.94 8.18
N ASN A 377 -6.95 -28.19 7.99
CA ASN A 377 -7.38 -29.01 6.85
C ASN A 377 -8.91 -29.17 6.86
N GLY A 378 -9.54 -29.03 5.69
CA GLY A 378 -10.99 -29.20 5.52
C GLY A 378 -11.77 -27.90 5.34
N PHE A 379 -11.20 -26.75 5.71
CA PHE A 379 -11.86 -25.45 5.48
C PHE A 379 -11.55 -24.89 4.08
N ASN A 380 -12.61 -24.61 3.31
CA ASN A 380 -12.47 -23.96 2.01
C ASN A 380 -12.37 -22.43 2.20
N PRO A 381 -11.25 -21.77 1.82
CA PRO A 381 -11.04 -20.35 2.07
C PRO A 381 -12.14 -19.46 1.50
N ASP A 382 -12.73 -19.82 0.36
CA ASP A 382 -13.72 -19.00 -0.33
C ASP A 382 -15.07 -18.95 0.42
N GLN A 383 -15.41 -20.00 1.19
CA GLN A 383 -16.64 -20.06 1.99
C GLN A 383 -16.59 -19.20 3.27
N ILE A 384 -15.38 -18.86 3.73
CA ILE A 384 -15.16 -18.19 5.01
C ILE A 384 -14.92 -16.68 4.83
N VAL A 385 -14.69 -16.22 3.59
CA VAL A 385 -14.55 -14.79 3.29
C VAL A 385 -15.81 -14.04 3.75
N GLY A 386 -15.62 -12.93 4.47
CA GLY A 386 -16.70 -12.12 5.03
C GLY A 386 -17.21 -12.58 6.41
N LYS A 387 -16.79 -13.76 6.90
CA LYS A 387 -17.17 -14.21 8.25
C LYS A 387 -16.45 -13.40 9.33
N LYS A 388 -17.14 -13.21 10.45
CA LYS A 388 -16.59 -12.58 11.65
C LYS A 388 -15.81 -13.62 12.43
N VAL A 389 -14.64 -13.22 12.89
CA VAL A 389 -13.75 -14.06 13.69
C VAL A 389 -13.34 -13.31 14.93
N TYR A 390 -12.83 -14.02 15.92
CA TYR A 390 -12.22 -13.40 17.07
C TYR A 390 -10.97 -14.15 17.51
N PHE A 391 -10.13 -13.42 18.22
CA PHE A 391 -8.85 -13.86 18.74
C PHE A 391 -8.88 -13.72 20.27
N ILE A 392 -8.36 -14.69 21.03
CA ILE A 392 -8.26 -14.61 22.49
C ILE A 392 -6.78 -14.45 22.86
N TYR A 393 -6.44 -13.40 23.61
CA TYR A 393 -5.11 -13.30 24.21
C TYR A 393 -4.99 -14.26 25.39
N PRO A 394 -3.94 -15.11 25.45
CA PRO A 394 -3.79 -16.06 26.56
C PRO A 394 -3.59 -15.37 27.91
N GLU A 395 -2.88 -14.24 27.93
CA GLU A 395 -2.55 -13.50 29.16
C GLU A 395 -3.75 -12.78 29.76
N THR A 396 -4.61 -12.20 28.93
CA THR A 396 -5.68 -11.28 29.39
C THR A 396 -7.08 -11.83 29.17
N THR A 397 -7.23 -12.98 28.50
CA THR A 397 -8.50 -13.57 28.04
C THR A 397 -9.36 -12.64 27.16
N THR A 398 -8.80 -11.49 26.75
CA THR A 398 -9.55 -10.49 25.99
C THR A 398 -9.82 -10.96 24.57
N LYS A 399 -11.09 -10.87 24.15
CA LYS A 399 -11.53 -11.21 22.79
C LYS A 399 -11.34 -10.03 21.85
N VAL A 400 -10.45 -10.15 20.86
CA VAL A 400 -10.27 -9.16 19.80
C VAL A 400 -11.11 -9.54 18.58
N PRO A 401 -12.11 -8.74 18.20
CA PRO A 401 -12.93 -9.02 17.02
C PRO A 401 -12.19 -8.68 15.73
N GLY A 402 -12.42 -9.51 14.71
CA GLY A 402 -11.93 -9.32 13.35
C GLY A 402 -12.90 -9.86 12.30
N SER A 403 -12.49 -9.76 11.04
CA SER A 403 -13.24 -10.27 9.88
C SER A 403 -12.29 -10.78 8.81
N ILE A 404 -12.67 -11.87 8.14
CA ILE A 404 -11.91 -12.43 7.03
C ILE A 404 -12.16 -11.59 5.79
N SER A 405 -11.12 -10.92 5.27
CA SER A 405 -11.24 -9.97 4.17
C SER A 405 -11.21 -10.66 2.81
N LYS A 406 -10.22 -11.53 2.57
CA LYS A 406 -10.01 -12.19 1.27
C LYS A 406 -9.09 -13.39 1.40
N ARG A 407 -9.07 -14.24 0.37
CA ARG A 407 -8.04 -15.28 0.21
C ARG A 407 -6.65 -14.65 0.06
N PHE A 408 -5.63 -15.31 0.62
CA PHE A 408 -4.24 -14.88 0.51
C PHE A 408 -3.41 -15.96 -0.19
N GLY A 409 -3.02 -15.72 -1.45
CA GLY A 409 -2.22 -16.66 -2.24
C GLY A 409 -3.06 -17.60 -3.14
N LYS A 410 -2.44 -18.73 -3.54
CA LYS A 410 -3.05 -19.74 -4.42
C LYS A 410 -4.22 -20.46 -3.71
N ALA A 411 -5.16 -21.02 -4.48
CA ALA A 411 -6.33 -21.74 -3.94
C ALA A 411 -5.92 -22.89 -3.00
N SER A 412 -4.85 -23.61 -3.36
CA SER A 412 -4.29 -24.72 -2.58
C SER A 412 -3.56 -24.30 -1.29
N SER A 413 -3.33 -23.00 -1.08
CA SER A 413 -2.50 -22.57 0.05
C SER A 413 -3.21 -22.58 1.40
N GLY A 414 -4.55 -22.68 1.42
CA GLY A 414 -5.35 -22.67 2.66
C GLY A 414 -5.12 -21.40 3.50
N LYS A 415 -4.77 -20.27 2.88
CA LYS A 415 -4.44 -19.03 3.56
C LYS A 415 -5.48 -17.95 3.29
N VAL A 416 -5.85 -17.23 4.35
CA VAL A 416 -6.77 -16.10 4.28
C VAL A 416 -6.19 -14.89 5.00
N LEU A 417 -6.56 -13.70 4.54
CA LEU A 417 -6.19 -12.44 5.15
C LEU A 417 -7.30 -12.02 6.12
N VAL A 418 -6.94 -11.85 7.38
CA VAL A 418 -7.85 -11.41 8.45
C VAL A 418 -7.53 -9.98 8.84
N TYR A 419 -8.57 -9.16 8.99
CA TYR A 419 -8.47 -7.79 9.49
C TYR A 419 -9.04 -7.73 10.91
N PHE A 420 -8.23 -7.29 11.87
CA PHE A 420 -8.66 -7.08 13.25
C PHE A 420 -8.91 -5.61 13.53
N LYS A 421 -9.91 -5.31 14.39
CA LYS A 421 -10.23 -3.92 14.76
C LYS A 421 -9.12 -3.26 15.57
N LYS A 422 -8.42 -4.04 16.39
CA LYS A 422 -7.23 -3.62 17.14
C LYS A 422 -6.03 -4.38 16.59
N GLY A 423 -4.85 -3.78 16.61
CA GLY A 423 -3.61 -4.45 16.22
C GLY A 423 -3.37 -5.70 17.05
N ILE A 424 -2.83 -6.74 16.42
CA ILE A 424 -2.40 -7.96 17.10
C ILE A 424 -0.93 -7.79 17.48
N ARG A 425 -0.59 -8.08 18.75
CA ARG A 425 0.80 -8.04 19.23
C ARG A 425 1.61 -9.15 18.56
N VAL A 426 2.91 -8.93 18.37
CA VAL A 426 3.82 -9.89 17.71
C VAL A 426 3.84 -11.26 18.43
N ASN A 427 3.64 -11.27 19.76
CA ASN A 427 3.63 -12.48 20.58
C ASN A 427 2.41 -13.39 20.32
N ALA A 428 1.38 -12.91 19.62
CA ALA A 428 0.19 -13.68 19.28
C ALA A 428 0.34 -14.54 18.01
N ILE A 429 1.53 -14.63 17.42
CA ILE A 429 1.80 -15.56 16.32
C ILE A 429 1.59 -17.01 16.81
N ASN A 430 1.02 -17.89 15.97
CA ASN A 430 0.63 -19.28 16.25
C ASN A 430 -0.60 -19.51 17.13
N GLN A 431 -1.20 -18.46 17.69
CA GLN A 431 -2.41 -18.59 18.49
C GLN A 431 -3.64 -18.91 17.61
N PRO A 432 -4.62 -19.69 18.14
CA PRO A 432 -5.81 -20.08 17.40
C PRO A 432 -6.77 -18.91 17.18
N ILE A 433 -7.47 -18.93 16.05
CA ILE A 433 -8.56 -18.00 15.74
C ILE A 433 -9.87 -18.77 15.64
N PHE A 434 -10.94 -18.18 16.16
CA PHE A 434 -12.26 -18.80 16.25
C PHE A 434 -13.30 -18.03 15.43
N ILE A 435 -14.31 -18.74 14.92
CA ILE A 435 -15.46 -18.12 14.25
C ILE A 435 -16.40 -17.53 15.30
N LYS A 436 -16.88 -16.31 15.05
CA LYS A 436 -17.85 -15.63 15.93
C LYS A 436 -19.29 -16.04 15.65
#